data_AF-A0A6N0JJ80-F1
#
_entry.id   AF-A0A6N0JJ80-F1
#
_cell.length_a   1.000
_cell.length_b   1.000
_cell.length_c   1.000
_cell.angle_alpha   90.00
_cell.angle_beta   90.00
_cell.angle_gamma   90.00
#
_symmetry.space_group_name_H-M   'P 1'
#
loop_
_entity.id
_entity.type
_entity.pdbx_description
1 polymer ?
#
loop_
_entity_poly.entity_id
_entity_poly.type
_entity_poly.pdbx_seq_one_letter_code
_entity_poly.pdbx_strand_id
1 'polypeptide(L)'
;MNPLLRAATPYLIGAALVVAAAFGVRWYGASQYQAGVDKANADHTLAELAEFKTQTSRLAGVSANLEGALVALRDAKPKTIERYTRVEVQSPLPAGCRIDAERLQHVNEAGRLANTAG
;
A
#
# COMPACT_ATOMS: atom_id res chain seq x y z
N MET A 1 -68.11 37.78 -19.08
CA MET A 1 -66.92 36.97 -19.45
C MET A 1 -66.60 37.22 -20.91
N ASN A 2 -65.38 37.66 -21.23
CA ASN A 2 -65.00 38.06 -22.59
C ASN A 2 -65.10 36.87 -23.57
N PRO A 3 -65.78 37.00 -24.74
CA PRO A 3 -65.98 35.91 -25.69
C PRO A 3 -64.68 35.38 -26.29
N LEU A 4 -63.66 36.23 -26.41
CA LEU A 4 -62.30 35.87 -26.83
C LEU A 4 -61.63 34.86 -25.88
N LEU A 5 -61.87 34.98 -24.58
CA LEU A 5 -61.30 34.10 -23.56
C LEU A 5 -61.87 32.69 -23.65
N ARG A 6 -63.15 32.57 -24.04
CA ARG A 6 -63.84 31.28 -24.21
C ARG A 6 -63.40 30.53 -25.46
N ALA A 7 -63.05 31.25 -26.52
CA ALA A 7 -62.47 30.69 -27.74
C ALA A 7 -61.00 30.28 -27.56
N ALA A 8 -60.24 31.00 -26.74
CA ALA A 8 -58.82 30.72 -26.48
C ALA A 8 -58.57 29.59 -25.46
N THR A 9 -59.52 29.34 -24.54
CA THR A 9 -59.40 28.28 -23.52
C THR A 9 -58.92 26.92 -24.02
N PRO A 10 -59.49 26.32 -25.10
CA PRO A 10 -59.03 25.02 -25.58
C PRO A 10 -57.59 25.04 -26.11
N TYR A 11 -57.16 26.14 -26.73
CA TYR A 11 -55.78 26.31 -27.19
C TYR A 11 -54.80 26.48 -26.03
N LEU A 12 -55.19 27.18 -24.97
CA LEU A 12 -54.40 27.30 -23.76
C LEU A 12 -54.21 25.94 -23.06
N ILE A 13 -55.26 25.11 -23.04
CA ILE A 13 -55.18 23.75 -22.49
C ILE A 13 -54.24 22.88 -23.33
N GLY A 14 -54.37 22.95 -24.66
CA GLY A 14 -53.48 22.23 -25.58
C GLY A 14 -52.01 22.65 -25.42
N ALA A 15 -51.76 23.96 -25.35
CA ALA A 15 -50.42 24.50 -25.11
C ALA A 15 -49.86 24.06 -23.75
N ALA A 16 -50.67 24.09 -22.69
CA ALA A 16 -50.26 23.63 -21.37
C ALA A 16 -49.88 22.14 -21.36
N LEU A 17 -50.62 21.29 -22.07
CA LEU A 17 -50.29 19.86 -22.19
C LEU A 17 -48.98 19.61 -22.93
N VAL A 18 -48.72 20.35 -24.01
CA VAL A 18 -47.45 20.23 -24.76
C VAL A 18 -46.26 20.67 -23.89
N VAL A 19 -46.41 21.78 -23.17
CA VAL A 19 -45.36 22.25 -22.25
C VAL A 19 -45.12 21.24 -21.12
N ALA A 20 -46.18 20.69 -20.52
CA ALA A 20 -46.06 19.67 -19.49
C ALA A 20 -45.36 18.40 -20.01
N ALA A 21 -45.70 17.95 -21.23
CA ALA A 21 -45.06 16.80 -21.86
C ALA A 21 -43.57 17.04 -22.15
N ALA A 22 -43.22 18.21 -22.70
CA ALA A 22 -41.84 18.58 -22.97
C ALA A 22 -41.01 18.67 -21.68
N PHE A 23 -41.59 19.23 -20.62
CA PHE A 23 -40.95 19.30 -19.31
C PHE A 23 -40.76 17.91 -18.70
N GLY A 24 -41.76 17.03 -18.81
CA GLY A 24 -41.67 15.64 -18.35
C GLY A 24 -40.57 14.85 -19.05
N VAL A 25 -40.46 14.97 -20.38
CA VAL A 25 -39.40 14.30 -21.17
C VAL A 25 -38.02 14.83 -20.76
N ARG A 26 -37.87 16.15 -20.62
CA ARG A 26 -36.59 16.77 -20.23
C ARG A 26 -36.20 16.40 -18.79
N TRP A 27 -37.16 16.37 -17.87
CA TRP A 27 -36.96 15.94 -16.49
C TRP A 27 -36.55 14.47 -16.43
N TYR A 28 -37.25 13.60 -17.14
CA TYR A 28 -36.95 12.18 -17.19
C TYR A 28 -35.55 11.92 -17.74
N GLY A 29 -35.18 12.57 -18.85
CA GLY A 29 -33.84 12.50 -19.41
C GLY A 29 -32.75 12.96 -18.43
N ALA A 30 -32.98 14.07 -17.73
CA ALA A 30 -32.07 14.56 -16.70
C ALA A 30 -31.94 13.57 -15.52
N SER A 31 -33.04 12.99 -15.05
CA SER A 31 -33.02 12.02 -13.95
C SER A 31 -32.28 10.72 -14.31
N GLN A 32 -32.44 10.23 -15.55
CA GLN A 32 -31.74 9.03 -16.00
C GLN A 32 -30.25 9.27 -16.19
N TYR A 33 -29.88 10.47 -16.65
CA TYR A 33 -28.48 10.87 -16.74
C TYR A 33 -27.82 10.94 -15.36
N GLN A 34 -28.49 11.55 -14.38
CA GLN A 34 -28.01 11.59 -12.99
C GLN A 34 -27.86 10.19 -12.39
N ALA A 35 -28.86 9.33 -12.55
CA ALA A 35 -28.79 7.94 -12.06
C ALA A 35 -27.63 7.15 -12.68
N GLY A 36 -27.30 7.40 -13.96
CA GLY A 36 -26.14 6.80 -14.63
C GLY A 36 -24.81 7.31 -14.08
N VAL A 37 -24.69 8.62 -13.85
CA VAL A 37 -23.49 9.24 -13.25
C VAL A 37 -23.29 8.76 -11.82
N ASP A 38 -24.36 8.70 -11.02
CA ASP A 38 -24.29 8.22 -9.64
C ASP A 38 -23.86 6.75 -9.57
N LYS A 39 -24.37 5.92 -10.49
CA LYS A 39 -23.96 4.52 -10.60
C LYS A 39 -22.49 4.39 -11.00
N ALA A 40 -22.03 5.15 -11.99
CA ALA A 40 -20.64 5.14 -12.41
C ALA A 40 -19.70 5.60 -11.29
N ASN A 41 -20.08 6.64 -10.54
CA ASN A 41 -19.32 7.12 -9.39
C ASN A 41 -19.29 6.08 -8.25
N ALA A 42 -20.42 5.41 -7.98
CA ALA A 42 -20.48 4.33 -6.99
C ALA A 42 -19.55 3.17 -7.39
N ASP A 43 -19.58 2.74 -8.65
CA ASP A 43 -18.72 1.67 -9.16
C ASP A 43 -17.23 2.07 -9.09
N HIS A 44 -16.90 3.33 -9.41
CA HIS A 44 -15.53 3.83 -9.34
C HIS A 44 -15.00 3.91 -7.90
N THR A 45 -15.82 4.36 -6.95
CA THR A 45 -15.44 4.37 -5.53
C THR A 45 -15.26 2.95 -4.99
N LEU A 46 -16.12 1.99 -5.37
CA LEU A 46 -15.95 0.59 -4.98
C LEU A 46 -14.67 -0.03 -5.54
N ALA A 47 -14.29 0.31 -6.78
CA ALA A 47 -13.03 -0.13 -7.37
C ALA A 47 -11.81 0.41 -6.61
N GLU A 48 -11.83 1.70 -6.25
CA GLU A 48 -10.76 2.31 -5.44
C GLU A 48 -10.65 1.67 -4.04
N LEU A 49 -11.77 1.39 -3.37
CA LEU A 49 -11.77 0.69 -2.08
C LEU A 49 -11.23 -0.74 -2.21
N ALA A 50 -11.53 -1.46 -3.29
CA ALA A 50 -11.04 -2.80 -3.53
C ALA A 50 -9.51 -2.82 -3.79
N GLU A 51 -9.02 -1.84 -4.53
CA GLU A 51 -7.59 -1.65 -4.77
C GLU A 51 -6.85 -1.29 -3.48
N PHE A 52 -7.39 -0.35 -2.68
CA PHE A 52 -6.81 0.00 -1.38
C PHE A 52 -6.79 -1.19 -0.41
N LYS A 53 -7.84 -2.01 -0.39
CA LYS A 53 -7.90 -3.25 0.41
C LYS A 53 -6.82 -4.25 -0.04
N THR A 54 -6.60 -4.39 -1.34
CA THR A 54 -5.57 -5.28 -1.89
C THR A 54 -4.15 -4.78 -1.56
N GLN A 55 -3.93 -3.47 -1.64
CA GLN A 55 -2.65 -2.86 -1.26
C GLN A 55 -2.40 -3.00 0.25
N THR A 56 -3.42 -2.84 1.08
CA THR A 56 -3.31 -3.01 2.54
C THR A 56 -3.06 -4.47 2.93
N SER A 57 -3.71 -5.44 2.27
CA SER A 57 -3.46 -6.86 2.56
C SER A 57 -2.04 -7.29 2.17
N ARG A 58 -1.51 -6.75 1.06
CA ARG A 58 -0.11 -6.93 0.68
C ARG A 58 0.84 -6.34 1.71
N LEU A 59 0.55 -5.14 2.22
CA LEU A 59 1.38 -4.51 3.26
C LEU A 59 1.36 -5.31 4.57
N ALA A 60 0.20 -5.81 4.99
CA ALA A 60 0.05 -6.69 6.16
C ALA A 60 0.79 -8.02 5.98
N GLY A 61 0.79 -8.59 4.76
CA GLY A 61 1.59 -9.77 4.43
C GLY A 61 3.10 -9.51 4.53
N VAL A 62 3.55 -8.33 4.08
CA VAL A 62 4.96 -7.93 4.19
C VAL A 62 5.39 -7.74 5.64
N SER A 63 4.55 -7.11 6.49
CA SER A 63 4.86 -6.94 7.91
C SER A 63 4.93 -8.28 8.65
N ALA A 64 4.00 -9.21 8.38
CA ALA A 64 4.03 -10.55 8.96
C ALA A 64 5.29 -11.34 8.56
N ASN A 65 5.71 -11.22 7.30
CA ASN A 65 6.96 -11.83 6.84
C ASN A 65 8.19 -11.21 7.52
N LEU A 66 8.18 -9.89 7.74
CA LEU A 66 9.27 -9.18 8.43
C LEU A 66 9.37 -9.60 9.90
N GLU A 67 8.24 -9.71 10.59
CA GLU A 67 8.16 -10.20 11.97
C GLU A 67 8.64 -11.65 12.06
N GLY A 68 8.23 -12.52 11.13
CA GLY A 68 8.72 -13.90 11.05
C GLY A 68 10.23 -13.99 10.82
N ALA A 69 10.77 -13.17 9.92
CA ALA A 69 12.21 -13.08 9.67
C ALA A 69 12.98 -12.56 10.89
N LEU A 70 12.42 -11.57 11.61
CA LEU A 70 13.01 -11.04 12.85
C LEU A 70 13.03 -12.07 13.98
N VAL A 71 11.95 -12.85 14.14
CA VAL A 71 11.90 -13.94 15.12
C VAL A 71 12.91 -15.03 14.76
N ALA A 72 12.95 -15.47 13.50
CA ALA A 72 13.93 -16.46 13.04
C ALA A 72 15.37 -15.99 13.23
N LEU A 73 15.66 -14.71 12.96
CA LEU A 73 16.98 -14.12 13.17
C LEU A 73 17.34 -14.03 14.66
N ARG A 74 16.37 -13.65 15.50
CA ARG A 74 16.51 -13.61 16.95
C ARG A 74 16.70 -15.00 17.55
N ASP A 75 16.14 -16.05 16.97
CA ASP A 75 16.32 -17.42 17.48
C ASP A 75 17.64 -18.05 16.98
N ALA A 76 18.13 -17.62 15.82
CA ALA A 76 19.41 -18.08 15.26
C ALA A 76 20.63 -17.46 15.96
N LYS A 77 20.61 -16.14 16.21
CA LYS A 77 21.76 -15.42 16.84
C LYS A 77 22.19 -15.91 18.24
N PRO A 78 21.30 -16.20 19.21
CA PRO A 78 21.70 -16.64 20.54
C PRO A 78 22.40 -18.02 20.48
N LYS A 79 21.98 -18.91 19.56
CA LYS A 79 22.64 -20.19 19.35
C LYS A 79 24.06 -20.04 18.79
N THR A 80 24.29 -19.05 17.94
CA THR A 80 25.61 -18.81 17.36
C THR A 80 26.59 -18.32 18.43
N ILE A 81 26.22 -17.31 19.23
CA ILE A 81 27.10 -16.78 20.28
C ILE A 81 27.36 -17.83 21.37
N GLU A 82 26.33 -18.54 21.85
CA GLU A 82 26.54 -19.61 22.84
C GLU A 82 27.44 -20.73 22.30
N ARG A 83 27.33 -21.08 21.02
CA ARG A 83 28.15 -22.13 20.42
C ARG A 83 29.61 -21.71 20.30
N TYR A 84 29.90 -20.47 19.90
CA TYR A 84 31.28 -19.97 19.85
C TYR A 84 31.91 -19.95 21.25
N THR A 85 31.22 -19.37 22.23
CA THR A 85 31.73 -19.34 23.62
C THR A 85 31.89 -20.75 24.19
N ARG A 86 30.96 -21.67 23.90
CA ARG A 86 31.06 -23.06 24.36
C ARG A 86 32.23 -23.80 23.71
N VAL A 87 32.46 -23.62 22.40
CA VAL A 87 33.58 -24.27 21.70
C VAL A 87 34.92 -23.71 22.20
N GLU A 88 35.02 -22.41 22.45
CA GLU A 88 36.23 -21.81 23.04
C GLU A 88 36.52 -22.34 24.45
N VAL A 89 35.48 -22.63 25.25
CA VAL A 89 35.65 -23.19 26.61
C VAL A 89 35.90 -24.70 26.59
N GLN A 90 35.24 -25.46 25.71
CA GLN A 90 35.36 -26.92 25.64
C GLN A 90 36.55 -27.41 24.82
N SER A 91 37.03 -26.62 23.87
CA SER A 91 38.20 -26.92 23.02
C SER A 91 39.01 -25.65 22.80
N PRO A 92 39.62 -25.10 23.87
CA PRO A 92 40.45 -23.91 23.75
C PRO A 92 41.57 -24.20 22.75
N LEU A 93 41.80 -23.25 21.85
CA LEU A 93 42.94 -23.29 20.94
C LEU A 93 44.22 -23.45 21.79
N PRO A 94 45.13 -24.37 21.42
CA PRO A 94 46.38 -24.55 22.15
C PRO A 94 47.13 -23.22 22.24
N ALA A 95 47.88 -22.99 23.33
CA ALA A 95 48.42 -21.68 23.69
C ALA A 95 49.22 -20.99 22.57
N GLY A 96 49.87 -21.74 21.66
CA GLY A 96 50.59 -21.19 20.50
C GLY A 96 49.70 -20.72 19.33
N CYS A 97 48.42 -21.08 19.31
CA CYS A 97 47.45 -20.64 18.31
C CYS A 97 46.69 -19.36 18.71
N ARG A 98 46.78 -18.93 19.97
CA ARG A 98 46.27 -17.61 20.37
C ARG A 98 47.26 -16.56 19.87
N ILE A 99 46.76 -15.55 19.16
CA ILE A 99 47.59 -14.40 18.76
C ILE A 99 47.78 -13.54 20.02
N ASP A 100 49.02 -13.46 20.49
CA ASP A 100 49.41 -12.57 21.57
C ASP A 100 49.58 -11.12 21.06
N ALA A 101 49.70 -10.17 21.99
CA ALA A 101 49.79 -8.75 21.66
C ALA A 101 51.02 -8.44 20.77
N GLU A 102 52.13 -9.15 20.98
CA GLU A 102 53.36 -8.98 20.21
C GLU A 102 53.20 -9.46 18.75
N ARG A 103 52.63 -10.65 18.52
CA ARG A 103 52.34 -11.12 17.15
C ARG A 103 51.33 -10.23 16.44
N LEU A 104 50.35 -9.69 17.15
CA LEU A 104 49.40 -8.71 16.60
C LEU A 104 50.11 -7.44 16.11
N GLN A 105 51.04 -6.91 16.90
CA GLN A 105 51.85 -5.75 16.49
C GLN A 105 52.70 -6.08 15.27
N HIS A 106 53.33 -7.25 15.24
CA HIS A 106 54.14 -7.71 14.12
C HIS A 106 53.35 -7.85 12.81
N VAL A 107 52.13 -8.40 12.88
CA VAL A 107 51.23 -8.52 11.72
C VAL A 107 50.74 -7.15 11.26
N ASN A 108 50.38 -6.25 12.17
CA ASN A 108 49.96 -4.90 11.83
C ASN A 108 51.09 -4.10 11.18
N GLU A 109 52.32 -4.26 11.66
CA GLU A 109 53.50 -3.64 11.06
C GLU A 109 53.77 -4.18 9.66
N ALA A 110 53.71 -5.51 9.48
CA ALA A 110 53.83 -6.12 8.16
C ALA A 110 52.75 -5.61 7.19
N GLY A 111 51.51 -5.41 7.66
CA GLY A 111 50.43 -4.80 6.87
C GLY A 111 50.70 -3.34 6.50
N ARG A 112 51.23 -2.53 7.43
CA ARG A 112 51.65 -1.15 7.14
C ARG A 112 52.77 -1.11 6.09
N LEU A 113 53.76 -1.99 6.21
CA LEU A 113 54.85 -2.11 5.24
C LEU A 113 54.34 -2.54 3.85
N ALA A 114 53.44 -3.52 3.79
CA ALA A 114 52.84 -3.95 2.52
C ALA A 114 52.02 -2.84 1.85
N ASN A 115 51.25 -2.07 2.63
CA ASN A 115 50.44 -0.96 2.11
C ASN A 115 51.26 0.27 1.71
N THR A 116 52.50 0.38 2.15
CA THR A 116 53.42 1.49 1.80
C THR A 116 54.39 1.11 0.69
N ALA A 117 54.44 -0.17 0.29
CA ALA A 117 55.24 -0.69 -0.81
C ALA A 117 54.52 -0.72 -2.16
N GLY A 118 53.25 -0.33 -2.22
CA GLY A 118 52.44 -0.15 -3.44
C GLY A 118 52.07 1.31 -3.64
#